data_AF-A0A4Y1Z8V3-F1
#
_entry.id   AF-A0A4Y1Z8V3-F1
#
_cell.length_a   1.000
_cell.length_b   1.000
_cell.length_c   1.000
_cell.angle_alpha   90.00
_cell.angle_beta   90.00
_cell.angle_gamma   90.00
#
_symmetry.space_group_name_H-M   'P 1'
#
loop_
_entity.id
_entity.type
_entity.pdbx_description
1 polymer ?
#
loop_
_entity_poly.entity_id
_entity_poly.type
_entity_poly.pdbx_seq_one_letter_code
_entity_poly.pdbx_strand_id
1 'polypeptide(L)'
;MDLVEATRTHPSIALGISPRGTISLLRAVQAYAFVAQRDYAIPDDVKAVAPYVLAHRLLLKPEAAYEQKDAYMLIQEILASIKIPVSLKEPLQ
;
A
#
# COMPACT_ATOMS: atom_id res chain seq x y z
N MET A 1 -7.77 5.01 3.66
CA MET A 1 -7.67 3.90 2.67
C MET A 1 -6.80 4.38 1.49
N ASP A 2 -5.78 5.17 1.81
CA ASP A 2 -5.31 6.22 0.89
C ASP A 2 -4.35 5.67 -0.15
N LEU A 3 -3.66 4.58 0.18
CA LEU A 3 -2.85 3.79 -0.74
C LEU A 3 -3.65 3.29 -1.94
N VAL A 4 -4.79 2.66 -1.69
CA VAL A 4 -5.62 2.09 -2.76
C VAL A 4 -6.18 3.21 -3.63
N GLU A 5 -6.61 4.31 -3.03
CA GLU A 5 -7.12 5.44 -3.78
C GLU A 5 -6.04 6.13 -4.61
N ALA A 6 -4.84 6.30 -4.05
CA ALA A 6 -3.69 6.80 -4.78
C ALA A 6 -3.35 5.93 -5.99
N THR A 7 -3.50 4.60 -5.91
CA THR A 7 -3.30 3.74 -7.10
C THR A 7 -4.32 3.98 -8.22
N ARG A 8 -5.51 4.51 -7.92
CA ARG A 8 -6.57 4.74 -8.93
C ARG A 8 -6.42 6.08 -9.64
N THR A 9 -5.80 7.05 -8.97
CA THR A 9 -5.61 8.40 -9.49
C THR A 9 -4.18 8.64 -10.00
N HIS A 10 -3.26 7.68 -9.81
CA HIS A 10 -1.87 7.82 -10.21
C HIS A 10 -1.70 7.95 -11.74
N PRO A 11 -0.95 8.94 -12.24
CA PRO A 11 -0.82 9.21 -13.67
C PRO A 11 -0.22 8.05 -14.47
N SER A 12 0.68 7.26 -13.88
CA SER A 12 1.34 6.12 -14.53
C SER A 12 0.54 4.80 -14.47
N ILE A 13 -0.65 4.79 -13.84
CA ILE A 13 -1.47 3.59 -13.68
C ILE A 13 -2.69 3.65 -14.61
N ALA A 14 -2.89 2.61 -15.42
CA ALA A 14 -4.06 2.44 -16.28
C ALA A 14 -5.24 1.81 -15.51
N LEU A 15 -4.95 0.87 -14.60
CA LEU A 15 -5.96 0.25 -13.72
C LEU A 15 -5.40 0.10 -12.31
N GLY A 16 -6.00 0.84 -11.37
CA GLY A 16 -5.65 0.80 -9.94
C GLY A 16 -6.25 -0.39 -9.20
N ILE A 17 -6.01 -0.42 -7.89
CA ILE A 17 -6.41 -1.54 -7.04
C ILE A 17 -7.93 -1.59 -6.83
N SER A 18 -8.50 -2.75 -7.11
CA SER A 18 -9.92 -3.07 -6.85
C SER A 18 -10.20 -3.35 -5.36
N PRO A 19 -11.48 -3.37 -4.95
CA PRO A 19 -11.86 -3.80 -3.59
C PRO A 19 -11.29 -5.18 -3.20
N ARG A 20 -11.19 -6.12 -4.15
CA ARG A 20 -10.57 -7.44 -3.92
C ARG A 20 -9.10 -7.34 -3.52
N GLY A 21 -8.36 -6.41 -4.12
CA GLY A 21 -6.96 -6.17 -3.74
C GLY A 21 -6.85 -5.55 -2.35
N THR A 22 -7.80 -4.69 -1.95
CA THR A 22 -7.85 -4.12 -0.60
C THR A 22 -8.06 -5.19 0.46
N ILE A 23 -9.00 -6.12 0.24
CA ILE A 23 -9.25 -7.23 1.17
C ILE A 23 -8.02 -8.15 1.27
N SER A 24 -7.33 -8.38 0.15
CA SER A 24 -6.10 -9.17 0.12
C SER A 24 -4.99 -8.51 0.95
N LEU A 25 -4.84 -7.19 0.83
CA LEU A 25 -3.90 -6.41 1.62
C LEU A 25 -4.22 -6.47 3.11
N LEU A 26 -5.49 -6.27 3.48
CA LEU A 26 -5.92 -6.34 4.89
C LEU A 26 -5.54 -7.68 5.54
N ARG A 27 -5.81 -8.79 4.85
CA ARG A 27 -5.47 -10.13 5.35
C ARG A 27 -3.96 -10.33 5.48
N ALA A 28 -3.19 -9.87 4.49
CA ALA A 28 -1.73 -9.98 4.53
C ALA A 28 -1.14 -9.15 5.69
N VAL A 29 -1.66 -7.95 5.94
CA VAL A 29 -1.25 -7.10 7.05
C VAL A 29 -1.55 -7.75 8.40
N GLN A 30 -2.76 -8.31 8.57
CA GLN A 30 -3.13 -9.04 9.79
C GLN A 30 -2.23 -10.26 10.02
N ALA A 31 -1.97 -11.05 8.96
CA ALA A 31 -1.09 -12.20 9.04
C ALA A 31 0.35 -11.79 9.40
N TYR A 32 0.85 -10.70 8.81
CA TYR A 32 2.19 -10.18 9.08
C TYR A 32 2.33 -9.72 10.54
N ALA A 33 1.34 -8.98 11.06
CA ALA A 33 1.31 -8.57 12.46
C ALA A 33 1.31 -9.78 13.41
N PHE A 34 0.49 -10.79 13.10
CA PHE A 34 0.41 -12.02 13.89
C PHE A 34 1.73 -12.80 13.92
N VAL A 35 2.37 -12.99 12.75
CA VAL A 35 3.70 -13.62 12.66
C VAL A 35 4.74 -12.81 13.44
N ALA A 36 4.61 -11.49 13.47
CA ALA A 36 5.44 -10.59 14.26
C ALA A 36 5.06 -10.51 15.75
N GLN A 37 4.27 -11.46 16.27
CA GLN A 37 3.86 -11.55 17.69
C GLN A 37 3.10 -10.31 18.18
N ARG A 38 2.27 -9.70 17.33
CA ARG A 38 1.39 -8.58 17.68
C ARG A 38 -0.06 -8.89 17.36
N ASP A 39 -0.95 -8.47 18.24
CA ASP A 39 -2.39 -8.64 18.09
C ASP A 39 -3.05 -7.53 17.22
N TYR A 40 -2.27 -6.52 16.83
CA TYR A 40 -2.74 -5.40 16.03
C TYR A 40 -1.73 -5.01 14.95
N ALA A 41 -2.28 -4.55 13.82
CA ALA A 41 -1.51 -4.04 12.71
C ALA A 41 -1.03 -2.61 12.98
N ILE A 42 0.19 -2.30 12.54
CA ILE A 42 0.77 -0.95 12.54
C ILE A 42 1.01 -0.48 11.10
N PRO A 43 1.19 0.84 10.87
CA PRO A 43 1.44 1.36 9.53
C PRO A 43 2.62 0.70 8.80
N ASP A 44 3.67 0.30 9.54
CA ASP A 44 4.83 -0.36 8.95
C ASP A 44 4.53 -1.76 8.40
N ASP A 45 3.50 -2.46 8.93
CA ASP A 45 3.05 -3.73 8.36
C ASP A 45 2.48 -3.54 6.96
N VAL A 46 1.70 -2.47 6.78
CA VAL A 46 1.14 -2.10 5.47
C VAL A 46 2.26 -1.84 4.49
N LYS A 47 3.27 -1.04 4.88
CA LYS A 47 4.43 -0.74 4.04
C LYS A 47 5.21 -2.01 3.68
N ALA A 48 5.37 -2.91 4.65
CA ALA A 48 6.14 -4.14 4.46
C ALA A 48 5.48 -5.07 3.42
N VAL A 49 4.16 -5.23 3.45
CA VAL A 49 3.49 -6.22 2.59
C VAL A 49 2.87 -5.65 1.31
N ALA A 50 2.56 -4.35 1.26
CA ALA A 50 1.83 -3.76 0.15
C ALA A 50 2.48 -3.97 -1.24
N PRO A 51 3.79 -3.76 -1.44
CA PRO A 51 4.42 -3.99 -2.74
C PRO A 51 4.24 -5.43 -3.24
N TYR A 52 4.36 -6.41 -2.35
CA TYR A 52 4.24 -7.83 -2.69
C TYR A 52 2.79 -8.26 -2.99
N VAL A 53 1.81 -7.66 -2.31
CA VAL A 53 0.39 -8.00 -2.46
C VAL A 53 -0.27 -7.27 -3.63
N LEU A 54 0.16 -6.03 -3.92
CA LEU A 54 -0.52 -5.14 -4.86
C LEU A 54 0.12 -5.03 -6.24
N ALA A 55 1.45 -5.19 -6.36
CA ALA A 55 2.15 -4.90 -7.62
C ALA A 55 1.59 -5.67 -8.83
N HIS A 56 1.35 -6.99 -8.67
CA HIS A 56 0.81 -7.86 -9.72
C HIS A 56 -0.67 -7.59 -10.05
N ARG A 57 -1.31 -6.63 -9.38
CA ARG A 57 -2.73 -6.28 -9.54
C ARG A 57 -2.91 -4.92 -10.21
N LEU A 58 -1.81 -4.22 -10.52
CA LEU A 58 -1.83 -2.97 -11.25
C LEU A 58 -1.66 -3.24 -12.74
N LEU A 59 -2.39 -2.48 -13.56
CA LEU A 59 -2.04 -2.29 -14.96
C LEU A 59 -1.37 -0.94 -15.10
N LEU A 60 -0.12 -0.93 -15.56
CA LEU A 60 0.61 0.30 -15.84
C LEU A 60 0.26 0.82 -17.22
N LYS A 61 0.33 2.14 -17.40
CA LYS A 61 0.25 2.71 -18.74
C LYS A 61 1.55 2.45 -19.51
N PRO A 62 1.53 2.37 -20.85
CA PRO A 62 2.73 2.17 -21.65
C PRO A 62 3.83 3.20 -21.36
N GLU A 63 3.45 4.43 -21.02
CA GLU A 63 4.40 5.51 -20.75
C GLU A 63 5.27 5.25 -19.51
N ALA A 64 4.76 4.48 -18.54
CA ALA A 64 5.51 4.10 -17.34
C ALA A 64 6.75 3.24 -17.67
N ALA A 65 6.71 2.52 -18.80
CA ALA A 65 7.85 1.70 -19.24
C ALA A 65 9.06 2.57 -19.65
N TYR A 66 8.83 3.78 -20.16
CA TYR A 66 9.92 4.71 -20.51
C TYR A 66 10.68 5.22 -19.28
N GLU A 67 10.00 5.30 -18.12
CA GLU A 67 10.59 5.67 -16.84
C GLU A 67 11.28 4.48 -16.14
N GLN A 68 11.27 3.28 -16.75
CA GLN A 68 11.77 2.03 -16.16
C GLN A 68 11.14 1.71 -14.78
N LYS A 69 9.93 2.23 -14.52
CA LYS A 69 9.19 1.97 -13.28
C LYS A 69 8.38 0.69 -13.44
N ASP A 70 8.66 -0.29 -12.58
CA ASP A 70 7.77 -1.44 -12.42
C ASP A 70 6.67 -1.16 -11.38
N ALA A 71 5.67 -2.04 -11.33
CA ALA A 71 4.54 -1.87 -10.43
C ALA A 71 4.93 -1.97 -8.94
N TYR A 72 6.05 -2.63 -8.64
CA TYR A 72 6.56 -2.75 -7.27
C TYR A 72 7.13 -1.40 -6.82
N MET A 73 8.01 -0.79 -7.63
CA MET A 73 8.58 0.54 -7.38
C MET A 73 7.50 1.60 -7.27
N LEU A 74 6.47 1.52 -8.11
CA LEU A 74 5.37 2.49 -8.08
C LEU A 74 4.55 2.42 -6.80
N ILE A 75 4.30 1.21 -6.27
CA ILE A 75 3.66 1.07 -4.95
C ILE A 75 4.54 1.65 -3.85
N GLN A 76 5.87 1.46 -3.91
CA GLN A 76 6.79 2.06 -2.94
C GLN A 76 6.79 3.60 -3.01
N GLU A 77 6.77 4.17 -4.22
CA GLU A 77 6.65 5.61 -4.46
C GLU A 77 5.36 6.16 -3.84
N ILE A 78 4.23 5.52 -4.11
CA ILE A 78 2.94 5.91 -3.55
C ILE A 78 2.98 5.83 -2.01
N LEU A 79 3.51 4.74 -1.44
CA LEU A 79 3.66 4.58 0.01
C LEU A 79 4.50 5.69 0.64
N ALA A 80 5.58 6.11 -0.02
CA ALA A 80 6.43 7.20 0.45
C ALA A 80 5.73 8.56 0.43
N SER A 81 4.76 8.76 -0.48
CA SER A 81 3.99 10.00 -0.58
C SER A 81 2.88 10.14 0.47
N ILE A 82 2.43 9.02 1.05
CA ILE A 82 1.28 9.00 1.96
C ILE A 82 1.71 9.36 3.38
N LYS A 83 1.08 10.39 3.95
CA LYS A 83 1.29 10.77 5.35
C LYS A 83 0.80 9.68 6.28
N ILE A 84 1.66 9.26 7.19
CA ILE A 84 1.29 8.31 8.24
C ILE A 84 0.53 9.08 9.32
N PRO A 85 -0.67 8.61 9.73
CA PRO A 85 -1.37 9.20 10.85
C PRO A 85 -0.55 8.99 12.13
N VAL A 86 -0.08 10.08 12.74
CA VAL A 86 0.49 10.03 14.09
C VAL A 86 -0.66 10.08 15.09
N SER A 87 -0.86 9.01 15.85
CA SER A 87 -1.69 9.06 17.04
C SER A 87 -0.92 9.80 18.12
N LEU A 88 -1.19 11.11 18.26
CA LEU A 88 -0.93 11.79 19.52
C LEU A 88 -1.92 11.20 20.51
N LYS A 89 -1.48 10.24 21.34
CA LYS A 89 -2.20 9.98 22.58
C LYS A 89 -2.09 11.27 23.40
N GLU A 90 -3.21 11.97 23.60
CA GLU A 90 -3.26 12.94 24.69
C GLU A 90 -2.83 12.20 25.97
N PRO A 91 -1.89 12.75 26.75
CA PRO A 91 -1.54 12.13 28.02
C PRO A 91 -2.82 12.05 28.84
N LEU A 92 -3.16 10.83 29.28
CA LEU A 92 -4.23 10.61 30.23
C LEU A 92 -3.99 11.55 31.42
N GLN A 93 -4.88 12.54 31.59
CA GLN A 93 -4.93 13.36 32.80
C GLN A 93 -5.34 12.52 34.00
#